data_AF-A0A978TTQ4-F1
#
_entry.id   AF-A0A978TTQ4-F1
#
_cell.length_a   1.000
_cell.length_b   1.000
_cell.length_c   1.000
_cell.angle_alpha   90.00
_cell.angle_beta   90.00
_cell.angle_gamma   90.00
#
_symmetry.space_group_name_H-M   'P 1'
#
loop_
_entity.id
_entity.type
_entity.pdbx_description
1 polymer ?
#
loop_
_entity_poly.entity_id
_entity_poly.type
_entity_poly.pdbx_seq_one_letter_code
_entity_poly.pdbx_strand_id
1 'polypeptide(L)' 'MPVLDDIYNTFTPEPLPAGSPKSVDFREVRGGNDVSIELGRRIRRSNDFTCQLFSGHLGGGKSTELLRLAAELKQ' A
#
# COMPACT_ATOMS: atom_id res chain seq x y z
N MET A 1 -20.83 -12.95 -21.50
CA MET A 1 -21.03 -11.76 -22.35
C MET A 1 -19.65 -11.43 -22.87
N PRO A 2 -19.24 -11.92 -24.06
CA PRO A 2 -17.82 -12.07 -24.39
C PRO A 2 -16.99 -10.80 -24.20
N VAL A 3 -17.51 -9.65 -24.65
CA VAL A 3 -16.82 -8.34 -24.52
C VAL A 3 -16.65 -7.89 -23.06
N LEU A 4 -17.63 -8.15 -22.18
CA LEU A 4 -17.50 -7.79 -20.75
C LEU A 4 -16.48 -8.68 -20.06
N ASP A 5 -16.46 -9.96 -20.43
CA ASP A 5 -15.49 -10.93 -19.93
C ASP A 5 -14.08 -10.52 -20.36
N ASP A 6 -13.90 -10.11 -21.62
CA ASP A 6 -12.63 -9.59 -22.15
C ASP A 6 -12.19 -8.33 -21.39
N ILE A 7 -13.05 -7.32 -21.27
CA ILE A 7 -12.73 -6.06 -20.56
C ILE A 7 -12.31 -6.35 -19.12
N TYR A 8 -13.07 -7.18 -18.39
CA TYR A 8 -12.75 -7.53 -17.01
C TYR A 8 -11.36 -8.17 -16.90
N ASN A 9 -11.02 -9.05 -17.83
CA ASN A 9 -9.75 -9.77 -17.83
C ASN A 9 -8.55 -8.97 -18.39
N THR A 10 -8.77 -7.79 -18.98
CA THR A 10 -7.66 -6.91 -19.41
C THR A 10 -6.90 -6.26 -18.26
N PHE A 11 -7.48 -6.22 -17.06
CA PHE A 11 -6.89 -5.57 -15.90
C PHE A 11 -6.87 -6.48 -14.68
N THR A 12 -5.67 -6.83 -14.24
CA THR A 12 -5.47 -7.49 -12.94
C THR A 12 -5.10 -6.43 -11.89
N PRO A 13 -5.90 -6.27 -10.82
CA PRO A 13 -5.63 -5.29 -9.77
C PRO A 13 -4.47 -5.74 -8.87
N GLU A 14 -3.24 -5.54 -9.35
CA GLU A 14 -2.03 -5.78 -8.57
C GLU A 14 -1.57 -4.52 -7.83
N PRO A 15 -0.97 -4.67 -6.64
CA PRO A 15 -0.36 -3.53 -5.98
C PRO A 15 0.81 -2.99 -6.79
N LEU A 16 0.89 -1.66 -6.93
CA LEU A 16 2.02 -1.03 -7.58
C LEU A 16 3.33 -1.33 -6.83
N PRO A 17 4.44 -1.58 -7.56
CA PRO A 17 5.76 -1.72 -6.94
C PRO A 17 6.20 -0.40 -6.30
N ALA A 18 7.07 -0.49 -5.30
CA ALA A 18 7.68 0.68 -4.68
C ALA A 18 8.39 1.55 -5.73
N GLY A 19 8.17 2.87 -5.67
CA GLY A 19 8.74 3.82 -6.64
C GLY A 19 8.05 3.86 -8.01
N SER A 20 6.92 3.17 -8.18
CA SER A 20 6.13 3.27 -9.41
C SER A 20 5.74 4.72 -9.71
N PRO A 21 5.96 5.23 -10.94
CA PRO A 21 5.54 6.58 -11.33
C PRO A 21 4.02 6.72 -11.39
N LYS A 22 3.28 5.60 -11.33
CA LYS A 22 1.82 5.58 -11.23
C LYS A 22 1.32 5.73 -9.79
N SER A 23 2.22 5.76 -8.81
CA SER A 23 1.86 5.98 -7.42
C SER A 23 1.42 7.42 -7.22
N VAL A 24 0.29 7.61 -6.54
CA VAL A 24 -0.26 8.92 -6.21
C VAL A 24 -0.22 9.08 -4.70
N ASP A 25 0.16 10.27 -4.22
CA ASP A 25 0.11 10.59 -2.80
C ASP A 25 -1.35 10.80 -2.37
N PHE A 26 -1.85 9.93 -1.50
CA PHE A 26 -3.22 9.97 -0.99
C PHE A 26 -3.32 10.52 0.43
N ARG A 27 -2.24 11.03 1.03
CA ARG A 27 -2.23 11.41 2.45
C ARG A 27 -3.32 12.43 2.78
N GLU A 28 -3.45 13.47 1.98
CA GLU A 28 -4.46 14.53 2.19
C GLU A 28 -5.89 13.98 2.22
N VAL A 29 -6.21 13.01 1.35
CA VAL A 29 -7.56 12.42 1.25
C VAL A 29 -7.76 11.18 2.13
N ARG A 30 -6.71 10.73 2.83
CA ARG A 30 -6.74 9.61 3.80
C ARG A 30 -6.57 10.08 5.24
N GLY A 31 -7.01 11.31 5.54
CA GLY A 31 -6.96 11.88 6.89
C GLY A 31 -5.57 12.33 7.32
N GLY A 32 -4.64 12.55 6.39
CA GLY A 32 -3.28 13.00 6.66
C GLY A 32 -2.32 11.90 7.11
N ASN A 33 -2.77 10.64 7.11
CA ASN A 33 -2.00 9.52 7.66
C ASN A 33 -0.85 9.09 6.72
N ASP A 34 0.35 8.92 7.28
CA ASP A 34 1.52 8.41 6.56
C ASP A 34 1.96 7.08 7.16
N VAL A 35 1.87 6.02 6.35
CA VAL A 35 2.20 4.65 6.77
C VAL A 35 3.64 4.53 7.28
N SER A 36 4.56 5.32 6.72
CA SER A 36 5.98 5.33 7.10
C SER A 36 6.20 5.94 8.48
N ILE A 37 5.32 6.85 8.89
CA ILE A 37 5.30 7.42 10.22
C ILE A 37 4.60 6.46 11.19
N GLU A 38 3.41 5.97 10.86
CA GLU A 38 2.57 5.20 11.77
C GLU A 38 3.12 3.80 12.05
N LEU A 39 3.36 3.01 11.00
CA LEU A 39 3.87 1.65 11.11
C LEU A 39 5.40 1.63 11.15
N GLY A 40 6.04 2.44 10.30
CA GLY A 40 7.50 2.46 10.19
C GLY A 40 8.20 2.85 11.49
N ARG A 41 7.65 3.79 12.28
CA ARG A 41 8.21 4.12 13.60
C ARG A 41 8.08 2.98 14.60
N ARG A 42 6.95 2.28 14.61
CA ARG A 42 6.71 1.13 15.50
C ARG A 42 7.68 -0.01 15.19
N ILE A 43 7.89 -0.30 13.91
CA ILE A 43 8.85 -1.32 13.46
C ILE A 43 10.27 -0.95 13.90
N ARG A 44 10.73 0.28 13.60
CA ARG A 44 12.11 0.71 13.91
C ARG A 44 12.42 0.82 15.41
N ARG A 45 11.41 1.11 16.24
CA ARG A 45 11.60 1.33 17.69
C ARG A 45 11.45 0.06 18.52
N SER A 46 10.87 -0.99 17.97
CA SER A 46 10.66 -2.23 18.69
C SER A 46 11.94 -3.06 18.69
N ASN A 47 12.32 -3.57 19.86
CA ASN A 47 13.37 -4.59 19.97
C ASN A 47 12.82 -6.01 19.69
N ASP A 48 11.50 -6.16 19.73
CA ASP A 48 10.79 -7.42 19.50
C ASP A 48 10.04 -7.40 18.16
N PHE A 49 9.72 -8.59 17.64
CA PHE A 49 8.81 -8.71 16.50
C PHE A 49 7.41 -8.23 16.87
N THR A 50 6.84 -7.34 16.05
CA THR A 50 5.50 -6.80 16.24
C THR A 50 4.60 -7.14 15.06
N CYS A 51 3.32 -7.35 15.36
CA CYS A 51 2.26 -7.47 14.36
C CYS A 51 1.37 -6.23 14.44
N GLN A 52 1.09 -5.61 13.30
CA GLN A 52 0.29 -4.38 13.22
C GLN A 52 -0.82 -4.57 12.21
N LEU A 53 -2.05 -4.24 12.59
CA LEU A 53 -3.20 -4.29 11.70
C LEU A 53 -3.25 -3.00 10.86
N PHE A 54 -3.06 -3.14 9.56
CA PHE A 54 -3.26 -2.06 8.60
C PHE A 54 -4.49 -2.38 7.74
N SER A 55 -5.62 -1.73 8.05
CA SER A 55 -6.93 -2.03 7.47
C SER A 55 -7.53 -0.83 6.74
N GLY A 56 -8.59 -1.08 5.96
CA GLY A 56 -9.27 -0.05 5.15
C GLY A 56 -9.96 -0.65 3.92
N HIS A 57 -10.60 0.19 3.12
CA HIS A 57 -11.47 -0.23 2.02
C HIS A 57 -10.75 -1.05 0.90
N LEU A 58 -11.46 -1.93 0.21
CA LEU A 58 -10.95 -2.66 -0.96
C LEU A 58 -10.53 -1.65 -2.04
N GLY A 59 -9.43 -1.91 -2.75
CA GLY A 59 -8.89 -0.98 -3.75
C GLY A 59 -8.27 0.30 -3.17
N GLY A 60 -8.30 0.52 -1.85
CA GLY A 60 -7.75 1.70 -1.20
C GLY A 60 -6.21 1.75 -1.12
N GLY A 61 -5.48 1.04 -1.98
CA GLY A 61 -4.01 1.16 -2.09
C GLY A 61 -3.16 0.64 -0.93
N LYS A 62 -3.74 -0.06 0.05
CA LYS A 62 -3.03 -0.52 1.26
C LYS A 62 -1.78 -1.35 0.95
N SER A 63 -1.90 -2.34 0.07
CA SER A 63 -0.79 -3.20 -0.32
C SER A 63 0.33 -2.43 -1.02
N THR A 64 -0.01 -1.40 -1.82
CA THR A 64 0.98 -0.51 -2.45
C THR A 64 1.73 0.33 -1.42
N GLU A 65 1.03 0.91 -0.43
CA GLU A 65 1.68 1.64 0.67
C GLU A 65 2.61 0.72 1.48
N LEU A 66 2.21 -0.52 1.75
CA LEU A 66 3.05 -1.49 2.45
C LEU A 66 4.29 -1.89 1.64
N LEU A 67 4.19 -2.02 0.31
CA LEU A 67 5.35 -2.27 -0.55
C LEU A 67 6.34 -1.09 -0.53
N ARG A 68 5.83 0.15 -0.57
CA ARG A 68 6.65 1.35 -0.41
C ARG A 68 7.36 1.37 0.94
N LEU A 69 6.64 1.14 2.03
CA LEU A 69 7.21 1.07 3.38
C LEU A 69 8.27 -0.03 3.49
N ALA A 70 8.00 -1.21 2.95
CA ALA A 70 8.95 -2.32 2.97
C ALA A 70 10.26 -1.98 2.24
N ALA A 71 10.20 -1.23 1.13
CA ALA A 71 11.39 -0.74 0.45
C ALA A 71 12.16 0.30 1.29
N GLU A 72 11.46 1.23 1.95
CA GLU A 72 12.07 2.24 2.84
C GLU A 72 12.71 1.64 4.11
N LEU A 73 12.22 0.50 4.60
CA LEU A 73 12.76 -0.18 5.79
C LEU A 73 13.94 -1.09 5.49
N LYS A 74 14.17 -1.45 4.22
CA LYS A 74 15.27 -2.32 3.79
C LYS A 74 16.54 -1.56 3.39
N GLN A 75 16.49 -0.22 3.40
CA GLN A 75 17.66 0.65 3.24
C GLN A 75 18.49 0.65 4.52
#